data_AF-A0A4R2QYS8-F1
#
_entry.id   AF-A0A4R2QYS8-F1
#
_cell.length_a   1.000
_cell.length_b   1.000
_cell.length_c   1.000
_cell.angle_alpha   90.00
_cell.angle_beta   90.00
_cell.angle_gamma   90.00
#
_symmetry.space_group_name_H-M   'P 1'
#
loop_
_entity.id
_entity.type
_entity.pdbx_description
1 polymer ?
#
loop_
_entity_poly.entity_id
_entity_poly.type
_entity_poly.pdbx_seq_one_letter_code
_entity_poly.pdbx_strand_id
1 'polypeptide(L)'
;MPFHTGFLGKYDKRYYEVYISPDSQDLKELAKQTEHPGKCRVLMTEAGDLYAFTIELLHDLAVAELDQEGISVVCFFDDDRLEVADLGELEIDDMKATVKRSEAGYRNMGFGDETSVRFVLNQGLWGDETCPFHEVVNGDWKKVRT
;
A
#
# COMPACT_ATOMS: atom_id res chain seq x y z
N MET A 1 -13.96 7.91 15.15
CA MET A 1 -12.56 7.46 15.25
C MET A 1 -12.46 6.17 14.46
N PRO A 2 -11.50 6.05 13.52
CA PRO A 2 -11.27 4.77 12.85
C PRO A 2 -10.98 3.70 13.90
N PHE A 3 -11.33 2.46 13.60
CA PHE A 3 -11.02 1.34 14.47
C PHE A 3 -9.56 0.97 14.21
N HIS A 4 -8.66 1.21 15.18
CA HIS A 4 -7.30 0.70 15.12
C HIS A 4 -7.26 -0.68 15.73
N THR A 5 -6.72 -1.64 14.98
CA THR A 5 -6.40 -2.96 15.56
C THR A 5 -4.92 -2.96 15.88
N GLY A 6 -4.60 -3.13 17.16
CA GLY A 6 -3.23 -3.24 17.60
C GLY A 6 -2.80 -4.70 17.62
N PHE A 7 -1.61 -5.01 17.09
CA PHE A 7 -0.99 -6.30 17.32
C PHE A 7 0.32 -6.12 18.09
N LEU A 8 0.55 -7.01 19.06
CA LEU A 8 1.85 -7.17 19.69
C LEU A 8 2.69 -8.00 18.73
N GLY A 9 3.80 -7.44 18.26
CA GLY A 9 4.79 -8.17 17.49
C GLY A 9 5.18 -9.44 18.23
N LYS A 10 4.89 -10.59 17.63
CA LYS A 10 5.09 -11.91 18.25
C LYS A 10 6.52 -12.12 18.74
N TYR A 11 7.49 -11.45 18.10
CA TYR A 11 8.91 -11.70 18.29
C TYR A 11 9.67 -10.53 18.94
N ASP A 12 9.27 -9.28 18.67
CA ASP A 12 9.90 -8.08 19.28
C ASP A 12 9.11 -7.47 20.45
N LYS A 13 7.88 -7.93 20.67
CA LYS A 13 6.95 -7.45 21.71
C LYS A 13 6.63 -5.95 21.60
N ARG A 14 6.86 -5.33 20.45
CA ARG A 14 6.44 -3.94 20.17
C ARG A 14 4.94 -3.93 19.86
N TYR A 15 4.29 -2.84 20.24
CA TYR A 15 2.88 -2.60 19.89
C TYR A 15 2.84 -1.86 18.57
N TYR A 16 2.03 -2.35 17.64
CA TYR A 16 1.90 -1.79 16.31
C TYR A 16 0.46 -1.37 16.07
N GLU A 17 0.28 -0.13 15.64
CA GLU A 17 -1.01 0.41 15.26
C GLU A 17 -1.28 0.14 13.78
N VAL A 18 -2.43 -0.48 13.51
CA VAL A 18 -2.95 -0.65 12.15
C VAL A 18 -4.24 0.14 12.02
N TYR A 19 -4.27 0.99 11.01
CA TYR A 19 -5.44 1.75 10.61
C TYR A 19 -6.21 0.97 9.55
N ILE A 20 -7.47 0.68 9.81
CA ILE A 20 -8.38 0.06 8.84
C ILE A 20 -9.13 1.16 8.09
N SER A 21 -9.11 1.11 6.76
CA SER A 21 -9.68 2.15 5.89
C SER A 21 -9.12 3.54 6.21
N PRO A 22 -7.78 3.73 6.15
CA PRO A 22 -7.13 4.96 6.57
C PRO A 22 -7.57 6.18 5.75
N ASP A 23 -7.48 7.35 6.36
CA ASP A 23 -7.56 8.64 5.69
C ASP A 23 -6.20 9.35 5.60
N SER A 24 -6.18 10.52 4.96
CA SER A 24 -4.94 11.31 4.81
C SER A 24 -4.30 11.75 6.14
N GLN A 25 -5.07 11.88 7.22
CA GLN A 25 -4.55 12.26 8.54
C GLN A 25 -3.90 11.05 9.20
N ASP A 26 -4.53 9.87 9.11
CA ASP A 26 -3.98 8.61 9.59
C ASP A 26 -2.59 8.33 9.00
N LEU A 27 -2.45 8.51 7.68
CA LEU A 27 -1.17 8.34 7.00
C LEU A 27 -0.11 9.34 7.48
N LYS A 28 -0.49 10.61 7.71
CA LYS A 28 0.41 11.64 8.26
C LYS A 28 0.88 11.29 9.67
N GLU A 29 0.02 10.72 10.50
CA GLU A 29 0.40 10.31 11.84
C GLU A 29 1.35 9.11 11.79
N LEU A 30 1.06 8.09 10.98
CA LEU A 30 1.97 6.96 10.77
C LEU A 30 3.34 7.42 10.25
N ALA A 31 3.36 8.37 9.30
CA ALA A 31 4.57 8.93 8.72
C ALA A 31 5.43 9.76 9.70
N LYS A 32 4.91 10.11 10.89
CA LYS A 32 5.66 10.74 11.99
C LYS A 32 6.24 9.74 12.98
N GLN A 33 5.65 8.54 13.07
CA GLN A 33 6.01 7.51 14.04
C GLN A 33 7.12 6.56 13.55
N THR A 34 7.39 6.60 12.25
CA THR A 34 8.37 5.81 11.52
C THR A 34 9.81 6.32 11.71
N GLU A 35 10.78 5.40 11.70
CA GLU A 35 12.22 5.65 11.59
C GLU A 35 12.61 6.16 10.19
N HIS A 36 11.69 6.05 9.22
CA HIS A 36 11.80 6.60 7.87
C HIS A 36 10.77 7.72 7.65
N PRO A 37 11.10 8.98 7.99
CA PRO A 37 10.18 10.11 7.89
C PRO A 37 9.48 10.17 6.53
N GLY A 38 8.17 10.46 6.57
CA GLY A 38 7.37 10.65 5.36
C GLY A 38 6.92 9.34 4.70
N LYS A 39 7.17 8.17 5.31
CA LYS A 39 6.81 6.86 4.74
C LYS A 39 5.92 6.03 5.65
N CYS A 40 4.98 5.32 5.04
CA CYS A 40 4.21 4.27 5.69
C CYS A 40 3.94 3.12 4.69
N ARG A 41 3.51 1.97 5.19
CA ARG A 41 3.05 0.86 4.35
C ARG A 41 1.53 0.82 4.38
N VAL A 42 0.93 0.51 3.24
CA VAL A 42 -0.48 0.25 3.05
C VAL A 42 -0.62 -1.16 2.46
N LEU A 43 -1.36 -2.04 3.10
CA LEU A 43 -1.74 -3.34 2.57
C LEU A 43 -3.12 -3.20 1.91
N MET A 44 -3.27 -3.76 0.72
CA MET A 44 -4.51 -3.83 -0.03
C MET A 44 -4.93 -5.30 -0.16
N THR A 45 -6.08 -5.66 0.41
CA THR A 45 -6.62 -7.02 0.26
C THR A 45 -7.26 -7.21 -1.11
N GLU A 46 -7.50 -8.45 -1.54
CA GLU A 46 -8.25 -8.75 -2.77
C GLU A 46 -9.65 -8.10 -2.80
N ALA A 47 -10.28 -7.93 -1.64
CA ALA A 47 -11.57 -7.24 -1.54
C ALA A 47 -11.49 -5.73 -1.84
N GLY A 48 -10.28 -5.16 -1.83
CA GLY A 48 -10.02 -3.73 -1.99
C GLY A 48 -9.95 -2.96 -0.67
N ASP A 49 -9.98 -3.64 0.47
CA ASP A 49 -9.80 -3.01 1.78
C ASP A 49 -8.34 -2.58 1.96
N LEU A 50 -8.15 -1.39 2.52
CA LEU A 50 -6.84 -0.80 2.77
C LEU A 50 -6.53 -0.77 4.26
N TYR A 51 -5.31 -1.17 4.61
CA TYR A 51 -4.78 -1.17 5.97
C TYR A 51 -3.46 -0.41 5.98
N ALA A 52 -3.28 0.58 6.85
CA ALA A 52 -2.03 1.33 6.95
C ALA A 52 -1.31 1.10 8.27
N PHE A 53 0.01 1.01 8.20
CA PHE A 53 0.89 0.82 9.35
C PHE A 53 2.29 1.38 9.09
N THR A 54 3.11 1.50 10.13
CA THR A 54 4.46 2.07 10.00
C THR A 54 5.39 1.13 9.21
N ILE A 55 6.36 1.70 8.50
CA ILE A 55 7.16 0.93 7.53
C ILE A 55 8.19 0.01 8.22
N GLU A 56 8.48 0.14 9.51
CA GLU A 56 9.47 -0.70 10.22
C GLU A 56 9.00 -2.14 10.41
N LEU A 57 7.70 -2.39 10.26
CA LEU A 57 7.09 -3.71 10.36
C LEU A 57 7.63 -4.73 9.36
N LEU A 58 8.46 -4.26 8.41
CA LEU A 58 8.85 -4.94 7.19
C LEU A 58 10.08 -5.81 7.19
N HIS A 59 10.96 -5.73 8.18
CA HIS A 59 12.24 -6.41 7.97
C HIS A 59 12.18 -7.93 8.24
N ASP A 60 11.41 -8.41 9.22
CA ASP A 60 11.49 -9.84 9.59
C ASP A 60 10.18 -10.52 10.11
N LEU A 61 9.13 -9.79 10.55
CA LEU A 61 8.22 -10.39 11.56
C LEU A 61 6.70 -10.23 11.38
N ALA A 62 6.18 -9.17 10.74
CA ALA A 62 4.72 -8.97 10.61
C ALA A 62 4.18 -9.27 9.20
N VAL A 63 5.08 -9.31 8.23
CA VAL A 63 4.78 -9.25 6.80
C VAL A 63 4.52 -10.62 6.22
N ALA A 64 5.12 -11.68 6.74
CA ALA A 64 4.91 -13.02 6.20
C ALA A 64 3.46 -13.53 6.33
N GLU A 65 2.68 -13.05 7.31
CA GLU A 65 1.27 -13.43 7.47
C GLU A 65 0.33 -12.47 6.73
N LEU A 66 0.61 -11.16 6.73
CA LEU A 66 -0.24 -10.16 6.09
C LEU A 66 0.01 -10.03 4.56
N ASP A 67 1.25 -10.17 4.08
CA ASP A 67 1.57 -10.15 2.65
C ASP A 67 1.15 -11.45 1.96
N GLN A 68 0.93 -12.55 2.70
CA GLN A 68 0.24 -13.73 2.16
C GLN A 68 -1.24 -13.46 1.88
N GLU A 69 -1.84 -12.44 2.51
CA GLU A 69 -3.27 -12.14 2.42
C GLU A 69 -3.60 -10.99 1.46
N GLY A 70 -2.60 -10.32 0.87
CA GLY A 70 -2.87 -9.19 -0.02
C GLY A 70 -1.67 -8.59 -0.74
N ILE A 71 -1.92 -7.49 -1.44
CA ILE A 71 -0.93 -6.71 -2.17
C ILE A 71 -0.35 -5.66 -1.23
N SER A 72 0.98 -5.58 -1.17
CA SER A 72 1.66 -4.56 -0.39
C SER A 72 1.90 -3.29 -1.23
N VAL A 73 1.69 -2.14 -0.60
CA VAL A 73 1.92 -0.82 -1.18
C VAL A 73 2.72 0.04 -0.19
N VAL A 74 3.73 0.73 -0.68
CA VAL A 74 4.51 1.71 0.10
C VAL A 74 4.04 3.11 -0.29
N CYS A 75 3.64 3.90 0.68
CA CYS A 75 3.18 5.27 0.45
C CYS A 75 4.21 6.29 0.95
N PHE A 76 4.49 7.30 0.13
CA PHE A 76 5.35 8.44 0.45
C PHE A 76 4.48 9.69 0.51
N PHE A 77 4.36 10.27 1.70
CA PHE A 77 3.45 11.39 1.93
C PHE A 77 4.07 12.76 1.57
N ASP A 78 5.39 12.89 1.68
CA ASP A 78 6.08 14.14 1.35
C ASP A 78 6.22 14.38 -0.17
N ASP A 79 6.02 13.35 -0.99
CA ASP A 79 6.19 13.39 -2.45
C ASP A 79 4.89 13.08 -3.21
N ASP A 80 3.75 12.91 -2.52
CA ASP A 80 2.50 12.39 -3.08
C ASP A 80 2.76 11.18 -4.01
N ARG A 81 3.62 10.27 -3.55
CA ARG A 81 4.08 9.13 -4.36
C ARG A 81 3.59 7.83 -3.77
N LEU A 82 2.86 7.07 -4.57
CA LEU A 82 2.58 5.66 -4.28
C LEU A 82 3.69 4.82 -4.92
N GLU A 83 4.32 3.93 -4.16
CA GLU A 83 5.20 2.89 -4.69
C GLU A 83 4.59 1.52 -4.38
N VAL A 84 4.03 0.86 -5.38
CA VAL A 84 3.53 -0.51 -5.19
C VAL A 84 4.72 -1.45 -5.27
N ALA A 85 4.90 -2.28 -4.25
CA ALA A 85 5.96 -3.25 -4.19
C ALA A 85 5.43 -4.52 -3.50
N ASP A 86 5.58 -5.62 -4.23
CA ASP A 86 5.13 -6.96 -3.88
C ASP A 86 3.68 -7.26 -4.26
N LEU A 87 3.57 -8.01 -5.33
CA LEU A 87 2.35 -8.69 -5.73
C LEU A 87 2.53 -10.10 -5.22
N GLY A 88 1.64 -10.57 -4.35
CA GLY A 88 1.53 -12.01 -4.08
C GLY A 88 1.27 -12.80 -5.36
N GLU A 89 0.77 -14.03 -5.24
CA GLU A 89 0.47 -14.89 -6.40
C GLU A 89 -0.74 -14.42 -7.26
N LEU A 90 -1.10 -13.15 -7.21
CA LEU A 90 -2.21 -12.58 -7.97
C LEU A 90 -1.82 -12.39 -9.43
N GLU A 91 -2.66 -12.93 -10.30
CA GLU A 91 -2.61 -12.66 -11.74
C GLU A 91 -2.87 -11.17 -12.02
N ILE A 92 -2.35 -10.69 -13.14
CA ILE A 92 -2.39 -9.26 -13.49
C ILE A 92 -3.81 -8.68 -13.54
N ASP A 93 -4.79 -9.47 -13.99
CA ASP A 93 -6.18 -9.03 -14.12
C ASP A 93 -6.87 -8.92 -12.75
N ASP A 94 -6.59 -9.84 -11.83
CA ASP A 94 -7.11 -9.79 -10.46
C ASP A 94 -6.52 -8.61 -9.69
N MET A 95 -5.24 -8.33 -9.92
CA MET A 95 -4.59 -7.14 -9.40
C MET A 95 -5.27 -5.85 -9.90
N LYS A 96 -5.51 -5.72 -11.21
CA LYS A 96 -6.23 -4.55 -11.78
C LYS A 96 -7.60 -4.39 -11.14
N ALA A 97 -8.34 -5.49 -11.03
CA ALA A 97 -9.66 -5.49 -10.43
C ALA A 97 -9.60 -5.04 -8.95
N THR A 98 -8.58 -5.49 -8.22
CA THR A 98 -8.36 -5.13 -6.81
C THR A 98 -8.02 -3.65 -6.64
N VAL A 99 -7.09 -3.12 -7.44
CA VAL A 99 -6.74 -1.69 -7.47
C VAL A 99 -7.98 -0.84 -7.82
N LYS A 100 -8.83 -1.31 -8.74
CA LYS A 100 -10.06 -0.60 -9.07
C LYS A 100 -11.06 -0.60 -7.90
N ARG A 101 -11.19 -1.72 -7.18
CA ARG A 101 -12.06 -1.82 -6.00
C ARG A 101 -11.63 -0.87 -4.87
N SER A 102 -10.33 -0.68 -4.68
CA SER A 102 -9.76 0.17 -3.64
C SER A 102 -9.69 1.66 -4.01
N GLU A 103 -10.14 2.08 -5.20
CA GLU A 103 -10.09 3.47 -5.67
C GLU A 103 -10.62 4.46 -4.62
N ALA A 104 -11.81 4.21 -4.07
CA ALA A 104 -12.43 5.09 -3.08
C ALA A 104 -11.58 5.21 -1.80
N GLY A 105 -10.93 4.13 -1.39
CA GLY A 105 -10.01 4.12 -0.26
C GLY A 105 -8.78 4.99 -0.53
N TYR A 106 -8.16 4.85 -1.71
CA TYR A 106 -7.07 5.73 -2.13
C TYR A 106 -7.50 7.20 -2.21
N ARG A 107 -8.71 7.51 -2.68
CA ARG A 107 -9.22 8.89 -2.64
C ARG A 107 -9.32 9.42 -1.22
N ASN A 108 -9.80 8.61 -0.28
CA ASN A 108 -9.92 8.99 1.13
C ASN A 108 -8.55 9.28 1.78
N MET A 109 -7.52 8.57 1.32
CA MET A 109 -6.13 8.82 1.72
C MET A 109 -5.51 10.09 1.09
N GLY A 110 -6.19 10.72 0.12
CA GLY A 110 -5.75 11.97 -0.51
C GLY A 110 -5.19 11.84 -1.92
N PHE A 111 -5.23 10.65 -2.54
CA PHE A 111 -4.70 10.43 -3.88
C PHE A 111 -5.65 11.02 -4.95
N GLY A 112 -5.19 12.08 -5.61
CA GLY A 112 -5.86 12.73 -6.74
C GLY A 112 -5.53 12.06 -8.08
N ASP A 113 -6.21 12.46 -9.15
CA ASP A 113 -6.00 11.86 -10.49
C ASP A 113 -4.57 12.02 -11.00
N GLU A 114 -3.96 13.14 -10.67
CA GLU A 114 -2.60 13.51 -11.09
C GLU A 114 -1.51 13.05 -10.10
N THR A 115 -1.90 12.36 -9.02
CA THR A 115 -0.95 11.84 -8.04
C THR A 115 -0.03 10.84 -8.73
N SER A 116 1.29 11.00 -8.54
CA SER A 116 2.30 10.21 -9.23
C SER A 116 2.41 8.83 -8.57
N VAL A 117 2.18 7.77 -9.34
CA VAL A 117 2.25 6.40 -8.85
C VAL A 117 3.38 5.68 -9.56
N ARG A 118 4.41 5.30 -8.79
CA ARG A 118 5.42 4.35 -9.22
C ARG A 118 4.90 2.94 -8.96
N PHE A 119 4.87 2.14 -10.01
CA PHE A 119 4.33 0.79 -9.98
C PHE A 119 5.47 -0.19 -10.26
N VAL A 120 5.91 -0.91 -9.23
CA VAL A 120 6.99 -1.89 -9.31
C VAL A 120 6.40 -3.28 -9.15
N LEU A 121 6.41 -4.05 -10.24
CA LEU A 121 5.82 -5.39 -10.24
C LEU A 121 6.89 -6.47 -10.17
N ASN A 122 6.65 -7.43 -9.28
CA ASN A 122 7.55 -8.56 -9.04
C ASN A 122 9.01 -8.08 -8.88
N GLN A 123 9.24 -7.16 -7.94
CA GLN A 123 10.55 -6.55 -7.69
C GLN A 123 11.20 -5.89 -8.93
N GLY A 124 10.37 -5.40 -9.86
CA GLY A 124 10.80 -4.77 -11.12
C GLY A 124 11.01 -5.73 -12.27
N LEU A 125 10.82 -7.04 -12.08
CA LEU A 125 10.95 -8.04 -13.14
C LEU A 125 9.87 -7.90 -14.22
N TRP A 126 8.66 -7.48 -13.82
CA TRP A 126 7.50 -7.40 -14.72
C TRP A 126 7.16 -5.97 -15.12
N GLY A 127 7.80 -4.98 -14.49
CA GLY A 127 7.69 -3.57 -14.84
C GLY A 127 8.09 -2.65 -13.68
N ASP A 128 8.65 -1.49 -14.02
CA ASP A 128 8.87 -0.34 -13.13
C ASP A 128 8.48 0.89 -13.95
N GLU A 129 7.27 1.38 -13.70
CA GLU A 129 6.70 2.50 -14.45
C GLU A 129 6.16 3.54 -13.48
N THR A 130 6.11 4.79 -13.92
CA THR A 130 5.46 5.86 -13.16
C THR A 130 4.37 6.47 -14.02
N CYS A 131 3.13 6.46 -13.54
CA CYS A 131 1.99 7.05 -14.22
C CYS A 131 1.04 7.73 -13.22
N PRO A 132 0.14 8.61 -13.70
CA PRO A 132 -0.88 9.22 -12.86
C PRO A 132 -1.82 8.16 -12.25
N PHE A 133 -2.31 8.40 -11.04
CA PHE A 133 -3.19 7.49 -10.31
C PHE A 133 -4.42 7.08 -11.12
N HIS A 134 -5.01 7.98 -11.92
CA HIS A 134 -6.17 7.62 -12.75
C HIS A 134 -5.83 6.54 -13.81
N GLU A 135 -4.63 6.54 -14.38
CA GLU A 135 -4.18 5.49 -15.31
C GLU A 135 -3.95 4.17 -14.59
N VAL A 136 -3.44 4.23 -13.35
CA VAL A 136 -3.24 3.05 -12.50
C VAL A 136 -4.58 2.38 -12.18
N VAL A 137 -5.55 3.15 -11.73
CA VAL A 137 -6.89 2.66 -11.38
C VAL A 137 -7.64 2.09 -12.58
N ASN A 138 -7.47 2.67 -13.76
CA ASN A 138 -8.09 2.16 -14.98
C ASN A 138 -7.44 0.88 -15.52
N GLY A 139 -6.31 0.44 -14.95
CA GLY A 139 -5.61 -0.76 -15.38
C GLY A 139 -4.90 -0.59 -16.73
N ASP A 140 -4.63 0.65 -17.16
CA ASP A 140 -3.99 1.00 -18.44
C ASP A 140 -2.47 0.79 -18.43
N TRP A 141 -2.02 -0.34 -17.87
CA TRP A 141 -0.62 -0.66 -17.63
C TRP A 141 0.03 -1.23 -18.90
N LYS A 142 0.13 -0.42 -19.95
CA LYS A 142 0.55 -0.81 -21.32
C LYS A 142 1.92 -1.48 -21.44
N LYS A 143 2.77 -1.38 -20.41
CA LYS A 143 4.17 -1.88 -20.42
C LYS A 143 4.44 -3.02 -19.45
N VAL A 144 3.45 -3.42 -18.67
CA VAL A 144 3.58 -4.60 -17.81
C VAL A 144 3.51 -5.83 -18.70
N ARG A 145 4.56 -6.65 -18.71
CA ARG A 145 4.62 -7.87 -19.51
C ARG A 145 3.82 -8.97 -18.79
N THR A 146 2.82 -9.52 -19.49
CA THR A 146 2.21 -10.83 -19.21
C THR A 146 3.19 -11.96 -19.50
#